data_AF-A0A2G3J4Z2-F1
#
_entry.id   AF-A0A2G3J4Z2-F1
#
_cell.length_a   1.000
_cell.length_b   1.000
_cell.length_c   1.000
_cell.angle_alpha   90.00
_cell.angle_beta   90.00
_cell.angle_gamma   90.00
#
_symmetry.space_group_name_H-M   'P 1'
#
loop_
_entity.id
_entity.type
_entity.pdbx_description
1 polymer ?
#
loop_
_entity_poly.entity_id
_entity_poly.type
_entity_poly.pdbx_seq_one_letter_code
_entity_poly.pdbx_strand_id
1 'polypeptide(L)'
;MSNNPTTQDYTGTVVTAGSAVRIMRIPPSIFNAMNAQEKEQIESMLGEIFLVYEVDQYGCAWIEKWWHKDETHASSHSLALEPSDMEVVSDEYACPIHEEMCYKAPLQTPSPPGFDHV
;
A
#
# COMPACT_ATOMS: atom_id res chain seq x y z
N MET A 1 -27.47 3.38 -1.86
CA MET A 1 -26.32 2.99 -2.71
C MET A 1 -25.11 3.62 -2.06
N SER A 2 -24.27 2.85 -1.38
CA SER A 2 -23.02 3.38 -0.84
C SER A 2 -22.06 3.51 -2.01
N ASN A 3 -21.77 4.74 -2.44
CA ASN A 3 -20.68 4.97 -3.36
C ASN A 3 -19.41 4.69 -2.58
N ASN A 4 -18.74 3.56 -2.84
CA ASN A 4 -17.40 3.37 -2.32
C ASN A 4 -16.54 4.50 -2.90
N PRO A 5 -15.72 5.18 -2.08
CA PRO A 5 -14.77 6.13 -2.60
C PRO A 5 -13.85 5.42 -3.61
N THR A 6 -13.70 6.02 -4.77
CA THR A 6 -12.83 5.52 -5.85
C THR A 6 -11.84 6.62 -6.19
N THR A 7 -10.60 6.23 -6.45
CA THR A 7 -9.59 7.13 -7.02
C THR A 7 -9.13 6.60 -8.37
N GLN A 8 -8.15 7.25 -8.99
CA GLN A 8 -7.57 6.84 -10.26
C GLN A 8 -6.05 6.88 -10.17
N ASP A 9 -5.38 6.15 -11.05
CA ASP A 9 -3.94 6.25 -11.25
C ASP A 9 -3.57 7.40 -12.22
N TYR A 10 -2.28 7.53 -12.56
CA TYR A 10 -1.81 8.62 -13.41
C TYR A 10 -2.35 8.57 -14.85
N THR A 11 -2.90 7.43 -15.28
CA THR A 11 -3.50 7.21 -16.60
C THR A 11 -5.02 7.41 -16.61
N GLY A 12 -5.63 7.59 -15.44
CA GLY A 12 -7.09 7.65 -15.27
C GLY A 12 -7.74 6.28 -15.03
N THR A 13 -6.95 5.23 -14.83
CA THR A 13 -7.46 3.89 -14.51
C THR A 13 -7.99 3.90 -13.08
N VAL A 14 -9.20 3.39 -12.88
CA VAL A 14 -9.85 3.36 -11.55
C VAL A 14 -9.05 2.48 -10.59
N VAL A 15 -8.84 3.00 -9.39
CA VAL A 15 -8.19 2.32 -8.27
C VAL A 15 -9.21 2.13 -7.15
N THR A 16 -9.32 0.90 -6.67
CA THR A 16 -10.11 0.49 -5.50
C THR A 16 -9.27 -0.35 -4.56
N ALA A 17 -9.77 -0.57 -3.33
CA ALA A 17 -9.21 -1.61 -2.47
C ALA A 17 -9.11 -2.95 -3.23
N GLY A 18 -7.97 -3.64 -3.08
CA GLY A 18 -7.59 -4.84 -3.83
C GLY A 18 -6.84 -4.59 -5.14
N SER A 19 -6.79 -3.35 -5.64
CA SER A 19 -6.01 -3.04 -6.85
C SER A 19 -4.52 -3.18 -6.57
N ALA A 20 -3.78 -3.77 -7.50
CA ALA A 20 -2.31 -3.77 -7.48
C ALA A 20 -1.78 -2.51 -8.16
N VAL A 21 -0.95 -1.75 -7.47
CA VAL A 21 -0.38 -0.49 -7.98
C VAL A 21 1.13 -0.46 -7.81
N ARG A 22 1.84 0.05 -8.81
CA ARG A 22 3.26 0.40 -8.72
C ARG A 22 3.41 1.83 -8.21
N ILE A 23 4.31 2.05 -7.26
CA ILE A 23 4.64 3.39 -6.79
C ILE A 23 5.56 4.07 -7.81
N MET A 24 5.09 5.14 -8.43
CA MET A 24 5.80 5.92 -9.44
C MET A 24 6.56 7.09 -8.83
N ARG A 25 6.05 7.62 -7.72
CA ARG A 25 6.63 8.76 -7.02
C ARG A 25 6.31 8.67 -5.53
N ILE A 26 7.23 9.17 -4.71
CA ILE A 26 6.98 9.42 -3.30
C ILE A 26 6.99 10.93 -3.08
N PRO A 27 5.87 11.53 -2.62
CA PRO A 27 5.81 12.94 -2.29
C PRO A 27 6.94 13.36 -1.32
N PRO A 28 7.73 14.41 -1.65
CA PRO A 28 8.80 14.87 -0.77
C PRO A 28 8.32 15.29 0.63
N SER A 29 7.05 15.68 0.74
CA SER A 29 6.40 16.05 2.00
C SER A 29 6.40 14.93 3.04
N ILE A 30 6.38 13.66 2.61
CA ILE A 30 6.41 12.48 3.49
C ILE A 30 7.70 12.45 4.31
N PHE A 31 8.82 12.94 3.75
CA PHE A 31 10.14 12.84 4.37
C PHE A 31 10.45 13.92 5.41
N ASN A 32 9.60 14.94 5.57
CA ASN A 32 9.93 16.13 6.35
C ASN A 32 10.14 15.85 7.85
N ALA A 33 9.51 14.81 8.41
CA ALA A 33 9.60 14.44 9.81
C ALA A 33 10.35 13.11 10.06
N MET A 34 10.89 12.50 9.01
CA MET A 34 11.49 11.16 9.08
C MET A 34 12.99 11.20 9.38
N ASN A 35 13.45 10.23 10.16
CA ASN A 35 14.88 9.97 10.36
C ASN A 35 15.48 9.27 9.12
N ALA A 36 16.81 9.10 9.08
CA ALA A 36 17.49 8.53 7.91
C ALA A 36 17.05 7.09 7.58
N GLN A 37 16.77 6.27 8.60
CA GLN A 37 16.33 4.90 8.42
C GLN A 37 14.90 4.84 7.85
N GLU A 38 13.98 5.66 8.37
CA GLU A 38 12.62 5.75 7.86
C GLU A 38 12.61 6.24 6.41
N LYS A 39 13.48 7.21 6.07
CA LYS A 39 13.65 7.69 4.69
C LYS A 39 14.09 6.57 3.76
N GLU A 40 15.11 5.81 4.13
CA GLU A 40 15.60 4.68 3.33
C GLU A 40 14.53 3.60 3.15
N GLN A 41 13.76 3.31 4.21
CA GLN A 41 12.63 2.38 4.14
C GLN A 41 11.56 2.86 3.15
N ILE A 42 11.09 4.10 3.28
CA ILE A 42 10.10 4.67 2.38
C ILE A 42 10.64 4.74 0.94
N GLU A 43 11.89 5.18 0.73
CA GLU A 43 12.54 5.20 -0.58
C GLU A 43 12.59 3.82 -1.22
N SER A 44 12.78 2.75 -0.43
CA SER A 44 12.75 1.36 -0.95
C SER A 44 11.41 0.95 -1.54
N MET A 45 10.32 1.67 -1.24
CA MET A 45 8.99 1.39 -1.78
C MET A 45 8.82 1.91 -3.21
N LEU A 46 9.67 2.85 -3.66
CA LEU A 46 9.59 3.42 -5.00
C LEU A 46 9.83 2.34 -6.07
N GLY A 47 8.90 2.23 -7.02
CA GLY A 47 8.92 1.22 -8.08
C GLY A 47 8.42 -0.16 -7.68
N GLU A 48 8.21 -0.42 -6.38
CA GLU A 48 7.58 -1.66 -5.91
C GLU A 48 6.06 -1.65 -6.16
N ILE A 49 5.46 -2.84 -6.15
CA ILE A 49 4.03 -3.07 -6.36
C ILE A 49 3.38 -3.41 -5.01
N PHE A 50 2.26 -2.76 -4.70
CA PHE A 50 1.48 -2.98 -3.48
C PHE A 50 0.00 -3.18 -3.80
N LEU A 51 -0.68 -3.91 -2.92
CA LEU A 51 -2.13 -3.92 -2.90
C LEU A 51 -2.64 -2.69 -2.14
N VAL A 52 -3.60 -2.00 -2.75
CA VAL A 52 -4.36 -0.95 -2.08
C VAL A 52 -5.28 -1.61 -1.06
N TYR A 53 -5.13 -1.31 0.23
CA TYR A 53 -5.99 -1.87 1.26
C TYR A 53 -7.24 -1.00 1.50
N GLU A 54 -7.16 0.30 1.22
CA GLU A 54 -8.24 1.26 1.40
C GLU A 54 -8.14 2.40 0.37
N VAL A 55 -9.28 2.93 -0.05
CA VAL A 55 -9.36 4.26 -0.67
C VAL A 55 -10.19 5.12 0.28
N ASP A 56 -9.63 6.23 0.74
CA ASP A 56 -10.31 7.08 1.71
C ASP A 56 -11.31 8.05 1.06
N GLN A 57 -12.08 8.76 1.88
CA GLN A 57 -13.05 9.76 1.43
C GLN A 57 -12.43 10.97 0.71
N TYR A 58 -11.11 11.16 0.81
CA TYR A 58 -10.38 12.24 0.13
C TYR A 58 -9.84 11.80 -1.23
N GLY A 59 -10.00 10.53 -1.59
CA GLY A 59 -9.54 9.97 -2.87
C GLY A 59 -8.08 9.53 -2.84
N CYS A 60 -7.49 9.34 -1.65
CA CYS A 60 -6.15 8.76 -1.54
C CYS A 60 -6.23 7.23 -1.49
N ALA A 61 -5.36 6.56 -2.24
CA ALA A 61 -5.19 5.11 -2.14
C ALA A 61 -4.13 4.79 -1.10
N TRP A 62 -4.47 3.94 -0.13
CA TRP A 62 -3.58 3.58 0.96
C TRP A 62 -2.92 2.22 0.71
N ILE A 63 -1.60 2.19 0.86
CA ILE A 63 -0.76 1.00 0.80
C ILE A 63 0.07 0.89 2.08
N GLU A 64 0.53 -0.30 2.42
CA GLU A 64 1.36 -0.53 3.60
C GLU A 64 2.52 -1.49 3.26
N LYS A 65 3.69 -1.21 3.82
CA LYS A 65 4.82 -2.14 3.83
C LYS A 65 5.25 -2.42 5.27
N TRP A 66 5.57 -3.68 5.53
CA TRP A 66 6.12 -4.16 6.79
C TRP A 66 7.59 -4.54 6.59
N TRP A 67 8.44 -4.14 7.54
CA TRP A 67 9.83 -4.56 7.64
C TRP A 67 10.00 -5.32 8.96
N HIS A 68 10.54 -6.53 8.87
CA HIS A 68 10.83 -7.37 10.01
C HIS A 68 12.33 -7.30 10.30
N LYS A 69 12.69 -6.78 11.47
CA LYS A 69 14.08 -6.76 11.94
C LYS A 69 14.47 -8.10 12.56
N ASP A 70 13.53 -8.71 13.27
CA ASP A 70 13.63 -10.04 13.87
C ASP A 70 12.21 -10.62 14.11
N GLU A 71 12.12 -11.77 14.75
CA GLU A 71 10.85 -12.46 15.04
C GLU A 71 9.88 -11.65 15.91
N THR A 72 10.38 -10.68 16.66
CA THR A 72 9.61 -9.90 17.65
C THR A 72 9.47 -8.43 17.29
N HIS A 73 10.29 -7.92 16.38
CA HIS A 73 10.30 -6.53 15.98
C HIS A 73 9.95 -6.39 14.50
N ALA A 74 8.76 -5.84 14.25
CA ALA A 74 8.35 -5.36 12.95
C ALA A 74 8.05 -3.86 13.03
N SER A 75 8.33 -3.14 11.95
CA SER A 75 7.90 -1.77 11.72
C SER A 75 7.08 -1.74 10.44
N SER A 76 6.04 -0.91 10.38
CA SER A 76 5.30 -0.69 9.13
C SER A 76 5.21 0.79 8.80
N HIS A 77 4.98 1.07 7.52
CA HIS A 77 4.63 2.39 7.04
C HIS A 77 3.47 2.28 6.06
N SER A 78 2.43 3.05 6.36
CA SER A 78 1.33 3.30 5.42
C SER A 78 1.58 4.59 4.66
N LEU A 79 1.36 4.55 3.35
CA LEU A 79 1.43 5.72 2.48
C LEU A 79 0.08 5.98 1.81
N ALA A 80 -0.36 7.23 1.87
CA ALA A 80 -1.49 7.73 1.09
C ALA A 80 -0.96 8.20 -0.27
N LEU A 81 -1.39 7.56 -1.34
CA LEU A 81 -0.98 7.86 -2.72
C LEU A 81 -2.01 8.75 -3.40
N GLU A 82 -1.54 9.84 -4.01
CA GLU A 82 -2.31 10.63 -4.96
C GLU A 82 -2.33 9.93 -6.34
N PRO A 83 -3.27 10.25 -7.24
CA PRO A 83 -3.31 9.69 -8.59
C PRO A 83 -1.98 9.76 -9.34
N SER A 84 -1.22 10.84 -9.19
CA SER A 84 0.08 11.02 -9.85
C SER A 84 1.21 10.13 -9.32
N ASP A 85 1.02 9.50 -8.16
CA ASP A 85 2.06 8.74 -7.46
C ASP A 85 2.03 7.26 -7.79
N MET A 86 1.01 6.79 -8.53
CA MET A 86 0.76 5.38 -8.74
C MET A 86 0.34 5.03 -10.17
N GLU A 87 0.64 3.80 -10.57
CA GLU A 87 0.23 3.15 -11.81
C GLU A 87 -0.47 1.84 -11.48
N VAL A 88 -1.67 1.58 -12.00
CA VAL A 88 -2.29 0.26 -11.90
C VAL A 88 -1.47 -0.75 -12.72
N VAL A 89 -1.11 -1.85 -12.09
CA VAL A 89 -0.50 -3.00 -12.79
C VAL A 89 -1.57 -4.06 -13.07
N SER A 90 -1.47 -4.73 -14.22
CA SER A 90 -2.45 -5.72 -14.67
C SER A 90 -2.64 -6.90 -13.71
N ASP A 91 -3.80 -7.56 -13.83
CA ASP A 91 -4.29 -8.66 -12.98
C ASP A 91 -3.35 -9.87 -12.79
N GLU A 92 -2.25 -9.98 -13.53
CA GLU A 92 -1.21 -10.99 -13.23
C GLU A 92 -0.55 -10.77 -11.86
N TYR A 93 -0.70 -9.56 -11.28
CA TYR A 93 -0.29 -9.21 -9.91
C TYR A 93 -1.47 -9.01 -8.95
N ALA A 94 -2.71 -9.03 -9.44
CA ALA A 94 -3.88 -9.04 -8.56
C ALA A 94 -3.98 -10.42 -7.91
N CYS A 95 -4.22 -10.50 -6.59
CA CYS A 95 -4.41 -11.81 -5.94
C CYS A 95 -5.51 -12.55 -6.72
N PRO A 96 -5.23 -13.71 -7.33
CA PRO A 96 -6.26 -14.45 -8.03
C PRO A 96 -7.33 -14.79 -7.00
N ILE A 97 -8.52 -14.22 -7.20
CA ILE A 97 -9.74 -14.52 -6.46
C ILE A 97 -10.21 -15.95 -6.78
N HIS A 98 -9.39 -16.94 -6.43
CA HIS A 98 -9.82 -18.30 -6.22
C HIS A 98 -9.62 -18.61 -4.73
N GLU A 99 -10.75 -18.91 -4.10
CA GLU A 99 -11.08 -19.02 -2.68
C GLU A 99 -10.17 -19.91 -1.80
N GLU A 100 -9.03 -20.40 -2.29
CA GLU A 100 -8.16 -21.33 -1.56
C GLU A 100 -6.68 -20.94 -1.45
N MET A 101 -6.17 -19.86 -2.07
CA MET A 101 -4.71 -19.61 -2.08
C MET A 101 -4.19 -18.17 -1.91
N CYS A 102 -4.87 -17.27 -1.20
CA CYS A 102 -4.29 -15.95 -0.85
C CYS A 102 -3.27 -16.05 0.34
N TYR A 103 -2.40 -17.08 0.35
CA TYR A 103 -1.34 -17.31 1.37
C TYR A 103 0.09 -17.42 0.80
N LYS A 104 0.33 -17.03 -0.45
CA LYS A 104 1.66 -17.16 -1.09
C LYS A 104 2.14 -15.91 -1.82
N ALA A 105 1.71 -14.71 -1.42
CA ALA A 105 2.64 -13.58 -1.47
C ALA A 105 3.83 -13.92 -0.52
N PRO A 106 5.07 -13.45 -0.77
CA PRO A 106 6.18 -13.71 0.14
C PRO A 106 5.74 -13.27 1.53
N LEU A 107 5.66 -14.22 2.46
CA LEU A 107 5.00 -14.16 3.76
C LEU A 107 5.09 -12.78 4.43
N GLN A 108 4.12 -11.91 4.17
CA GLN A 108 3.70 -10.92 5.14
C GLN A 108 2.89 -11.71 6.17
N THR A 109 3.50 -11.96 7.32
CA THR A 109 2.83 -12.66 8.42
C THR A 109 1.54 -11.91 8.77
N PRO A 110 0.42 -12.61 9.01
CA PRO A 110 -0.83 -11.96 9.36
C PRO A 110 -0.64 -11.12 10.63
N SER A 111 -1.00 -9.84 10.55
CA SER A 111 -0.99 -8.92 11.70
C SER A 111 -1.87 -9.51 12.82
N PRO A 112 -1.41 -9.53 14.08
CA PRO A 112 -2.25 -9.95 15.19
C PRO A 112 -3.42 -8.98 15.38
N PRO A 113 -4.61 -9.47 15.78
CA PRO A 113 -5.78 -8.63 15.92
C PRO A 113 -5.65 -7.70 17.13
N GLY A 114 -5.77 -6.40 16.87
CA GLY A 114 -6.12 -5.39 17.87
C GLY A 114 -4.94 -4.56 18.38
N PHE A 115 -4.88 -3.32 17.91
CA PHE A 115 -4.46 -2.21 18.75
C PHE A 115 -5.52 -1.12 18.66
N ASP A 116 -6.30 -1.00 19.74
CA ASP A 116 -7.15 0.16 19.97
C ASP A 116 -6.27 1.41 19.96
N HIS A 117 -6.66 2.37 19.11
CA HIS A 117 -6.10 3.72 19.17
C HIS A 117 -6.39 4.34 20.54
N VAL A 118 -5.34 4.76 21.23
CA VAL A 118 -5.38 5.75 22.31
C VAL A 118 -4.69 7.02 21.86
#